data_AF-A0A965NIV4-F1
#
_entry.id   AF-A0A965NIV4-F1
#
_cell.length_a   1.000
_cell.length_b   1.000
_cell.length_c   1.000
_cell.angle_alpha   90.00
_cell.angle_beta   90.00
_cell.angle_gamma   90.00
#
_symmetry.space_group_name_H-M   'P 1'
#
loop_
_entity.id
_entity.type
_entity.pdbx_description
1 polymer ?
#
loop_
_entity_poly.entity_id
_entity_poly.type
_entity_poly.pdbx_seq_one_letter_code
_entity_poly.pdbx_strand_id
1 'polypeptide(L)'
;MKVTLRNDMLWKHGKIVVPGYFTSWGTYTSKLPTSSWGIPALGAAGIHTCPSATFTERQLSPALKKPGDKGTMFICTWCYPRAKTSRYKMPNAKQAGINRLLYTQECIENGNGQSWIDYQVAYVRWATRKNSHFRIHDQGDFYRAEYVQMWIEVAKALPEVDFWASTRAWHLREDGDPEKYKAIMELLREFHALKNVQVKPSALAFITGEEAELIPGVHLPPEIPGLGGGTGAHLKDVEVPKGIYKCPAHGQKGQCLGKQHGGVDCTACWSNARVAYESTGQLLGRRTRRAAAS
;
A
#
# COMPACT_ATOMS: atom_id res chain seq x y z
N MET A 1 -27.61 -19.13 -8.39
CA MET A 1 -26.44 -19.82 -9.00
C MET A 1 -25.48 -20.18 -7.87
N LYS A 2 -25.40 -21.46 -7.47
CA LYS A 2 -24.43 -21.92 -6.45
C LYS A 2 -23.05 -21.91 -7.10
N VAL A 3 -22.15 -21.06 -6.63
CA VAL A 3 -20.73 -21.09 -7.03
C VAL A 3 -20.13 -22.36 -6.45
N THR A 4 -20.03 -23.40 -7.26
CA THR A 4 -19.30 -24.63 -6.93
C THR A 4 -17.81 -24.27 -7.02
N LEU A 5 -17.19 -24.01 -5.87
CA LEU A 5 -15.75 -23.77 -5.77
C LEU A 5 -15.01 -24.97 -6.39
N ARG A 6 -14.14 -24.72 -7.38
CA ARG A 6 -13.33 -25.77 -7.98
C ARG A 6 -12.46 -26.44 -6.89
N ASN A 7 -12.32 -27.76 -7.01
CA ASN A 7 -11.65 -28.66 -6.07
C ASN A 7 -10.11 -28.46 -5.98
N ASP A 8 -9.57 -27.40 -6.57
CA ASP A 8 -8.13 -27.10 -6.63
C ASP A 8 -7.68 -26.08 -5.56
N MET A 9 -8.59 -25.38 -4.88
CA MET A 9 -8.23 -24.64 -3.66
C MET A 9 -7.89 -25.62 -2.53
N LEU A 10 -6.61 -25.91 -2.35
CA LEU A 10 -6.15 -26.64 -1.17
C LEU A 10 -6.26 -25.74 0.05
N TRP A 11 -7.35 -25.90 0.81
CA TRP A 11 -7.49 -25.35 2.15
C TRP A 11 -6.56 -26.09 3.12
N LYS A 12 -5.26 -25.77 3.11
CA LYS A 12 -4.35 -26.33 4.12
C LYS A 12 -4.42 -25.47 5.38
N HIS A 13 -4.97 -26.03 6.47
CA HIS A 13 -5.18 -25.35 7.75
C HIS A 13 -6.02 -24.06 7.68
N GLY A 14 -7.04 -24.02 6.82
CA GLY A 14 -7.94 -22.86 6.74
C GLY A 14 -7.40 -21.66 5.96
N LYS A 15 -6.35 -21.84 5.14
CA LYS A 15 -5.80 -20.81 4.24
C LYS A 15 -5.98 -21.23 2.79
N ILE A 16 -6.35 -20.29 1.92
CA ILE A 16 -6.38 -20.49 0.46
C ILE A 16 -4.94 -20.60 -0.05
N VAL A 17 -4.68 -21.67 -0.79
CA VAL A 17 -3.39 -21.98 -1.43
C VAL A 17 -3.62 -22.04 -2.93
N VAL A 18 -2.78 -21.33 -3.69
CA VAL A 18 -2.78 -21.40 -5.17
C VAL A 18 -2.22 -22.76 -5.60
N PRO A 19 -2.90 -23.51 -6.49
CA PRO A 19 -2.35 -24.71 -7.09
C PRO A 19 -0.95 -24.46 -7.66
N GLY A 20 0.01 -25.33 -7.34
CA GLY A 20 1.40 -25.23 -7.82
C GLY A 20 2.34 -24.32 -7.02
N TYR A 21 1.83 -23.39 -6.20
CA TYR A 21 2.67 -22.39 -5.52
C TYR A 21 2.71 -22.49 -3.98
N PHE A 22 1.91 -23.38 -3.35
CA PHE A 22 1.93 -23.69 -1.91
C PHE A 22 2.09 -22.47 -0.96
N THR A 23 1.39 -21.36 -1.23
CA THR A 23 1.57 -20.11 -0.48
C THR A 23 0.29 -19.55 0.12
N SER A 24 0.39 -18.77 1.20
CA SER A 24 -0.74 -18.02 1.74
C SER A 24 -1.16 -16.93 0.75
N TRP A 25 -2.43 -16.89 0.37
CA TRP A 25 -2.93 -15.92 -0.62
C TRP A 25 -2.92 -14.44 -0.17
N GLY A 26 -2.89 -14.16 1.13
CA GLY A 26 -2.72 -12.80 1.62
C GLY A 26 -1.87 -12.68 2.89
N THR A 27 -1.83 -11.47 3.42
CA THR A 27 -1.01 -11.03 4.54
C THR A 27 -1.90 -10.49 5.67
N TYR A 28 -1.31 -10.31 6.85
CA TYR A 28 -1.99 -9.63 7.96
C TYR A 28 -1.12 -8.47 8.42
N THR A 29 -1.73 -7.31 8.63
CA THR A 29 -1.02 -6.13 9.10
C THR A 29 -1.16 -5.99 10.61
N SER A 30 -0.07 -5.72 11.33
CA SER A 30 -0.12 -5.57 12.80
C SER A 30 -0.69 -4.22 13.24
N LYS A 31 -0.45 -3.17 12.44
CA LYS A 31 -0.95 -1.81 12.74
C LYS A 31 -2.43 -1.62 12.41
N LEU A 32 -2.91 -2.37 11.43
CA LEU A 32 -4.29 -2.38 10.98
C LEU A 32 -4.76 -3.82 11.16
N PRO A 33 -5.60 -4.14 12.16
CA PRO A 33 -6.01 -5.52 12.44
C PRO A 33 -7.01 -6.04 11.39
N THR A 34 -6.55 -6.04 10.14
CA THR A 34 -7.22 -6.52 8.96
C THR A 34 -6.27 -7.39 8.15
N SER A 35 -6.86 -8.24 7.34
CA SER A 35 -6.16 -8.93 6.28
C SER A 35 -5.84 -7.97 5.15
N SER A 36 -4.76 -8.27 4.46
CA SER A 36 -4.30 -7.51 3.32
C SER A 36 -3.87 -8.43 2.19
N TRP A 37 -3.71 -7.87 1.01
CA TRP A 37 -3.03 -8.53 -0.10
C TRP A 37 -1.81 -7.71 -0.49
N GLY A 38 -0.76 -8.36 -0.97
CA GLY A 38 0.45 -7.65 -1.40
C GLY A 38 1.34 -8.47 -2.31
N ILE A 39 2.07 -7.74 -3.16
CA ILE A 39 3.09 -8.24 -4.10
C ILE A 39 4.42 -7.51 -3.85
N PRO A 40 5.55 -8.05 -4.34
CA PRO A 40 6.85 -7.44 -4.13
C PRO A 40 6.94 -6.10 -4.85
N ALA A 41 7.18 -5.02 -4.10
CA ALA A 41 7.30 -3.67 -4.64
C ALA A 41 8.52 -3.47 -5.59
N LEU A 42 9.63 -4.15 -5.31
CA LEU A 42 10.88 -4.09 -6.08
C LEU A 42 11.07 -5.34 -6.93
N GLY A 43 11.85 -5.18 -8.01
CA GLY A 43 12.13 -6.11 -9.12
C GLY A 43 12.17 -7.59 -8.74
N ALA A 44 11.01 -8.20 -8.59
CA ALA A 44 10.85 -9.63 -8.38
C ALA A 44 10.53 -10.24 -9.74
N ALA A 45 11.31 -11.25 -10.16
CA ALA A 45 11.20 -11.85 -11.48
C ALA A 45 11.28 -10.82 -12.63
N GLY A 46 12.09 -9.77 -12.47
CA GLY A 46 12.24 -8.69 -13.45
C GLY A 46 11.08 -7.68 -13.51
N ILE A 47 10.08 -7.82 -12.62
CA ILE A 47 8.88 -6.98 -12.64
C ILE A 47 8.90 -6.00 -11.46
N HIS A 48 8.71 -4.73 -11.79
CA HIS A 48 8.65 -3.63 -10.85
C HIS A 48 7.20 -3.21 -10.61
N THR A 49 6.65 -3.53 -9.43
CA THR A 49 5.22 -3.34 -9.14
C THR A 49 4.89 -2.05 -8.39
N CYS A 50 5.89 -1.29 -7.93
CA CYS A 50 5.67 -0.01 -7.27
C CYS A 50 6.52 1.09 -7.94
N PRO A 51 5.90 2.05 -8.66
CA PRO A 51 6.64 3.10 -9.37
C PRO A 51 7.63 3.88 -8.50
N SER A 52 7.23 4.22 -7.27
CA SER A 52 8.11 4.96 -6.35
C SER A 52 9.22 4.12 -5.75
N ALA A 53 9.02 2.81 -5.62
CA ALA A 53 10.09 1.91 -5.18
C ALA A 53 11.14 1.77 -6.30
N THR A 54 10.71 1.66 -7.56
CA THR A 54 11.57 1.65 -8.75
C THR A 54 12.35 2.95 -8.91
N PHE A 55 11.66 4.10 -8.81
CA PHE A 55 12.29 5.42 -8.82
C PHE A 55 13.40 5.51 -7.76
N THR A 56 13.10 5.01 -6.56
CA THR A 56 14.04 4.97 -5.44
C THR A 56 15.23 4.04 -5.70
N GLU A 57 15.02 2.89 -6.33
CA GLU A 57 16.09 1.90 -6.60
C GLU A 57 17.07 2.38 -7.68
N ARG A 58 16.55 3.03 -8.73
CA ARG A 58 17.33 3.38 -9.92
C ARG A 58 17.94 4.78 -9.86
N GLN A 59 17.20 5.80 -9.41
CA GLN A 59 17.72 7.16 -9.37
C GLN A 59 18.61 7.46 -8.15
N LEU A 60 18.57 6.62 -7.11
CA LEU A 60 19.21 6.93 -5.83
C LEU A 60 20.36 5.98 -5.44
N SER A 61 20.80 5.12 -6.36
CA SER A 61 21.75 4.01 -6.11
C SER A 61 23.18 4.44 -5.67
N PRO A 62 23.68 5.67 -5.95
CA PRO A 62 24.88 6.16 -5.26
C PRO A 62 24.69 7.44 -4.41
N ALA A 63 23.64 8.24 -4.65
CA ALA A 63 23.55 9.62 -4.15
C ALA A 63 22.71 9.80 -2.87
N LEU A 64 22.07 8.75 -2.34
CA LEU A 64 21.38 8.84 -1.06
C LEU A 64 22.35 8.87 0.12
N LYS A 65 22.72 10.12 0.41
CA LYS A 65 23.00 10.65 1.73
C LYS A 65 22.20 9.93 2.84
N LYS A 66 22.90 9.55 3.91
CA LYS A 66 22.41 8.66 4.99
C LYS A 66 21.28 9.37 5.77
N PRO A 67 20.41 8.64 6.48
CA PRO A 67 19.49 9.24 7.45
C PRO A 67 20.29 10.08 8.47
N GLY A 68 20.27 11.40 8.33
CA GLY A 68 21.15 12.35 9.03
C GLY A 68 21.65 13.51 8.18
N ASP A 69 21.62 13.37 6.86
CA ASP A 69 21.87 14.46 5.93
C ASP A 69 20.61 15.33 5.74
N LYS A 70 20.78 16.66 5.65
CA LYS A 70 19.72 17.67 5.48
C LYS A 70 19.08 17.64 4.07
N GLY A 71 18.57 16.51 3.62
CA GLY A 71 17.95 16.39 2.29
C GLY A 71 16.70 15.51 2.28
N THR A 72 15.89 15.64 1.23
CA THR A 72 14.63 14.93 1.04
C THR A 72 14.76 13.43 1.31
N MET A 73 14.06 12.96 2.35
CA MET A 73 13.99 11.53 2.67
C MET A 73 12.77 10.89 2.04
N PHE A 74 12.97 10.08 1.01
CA PHE A 74 11.89 9.32 0.38
C PHE A 74 11.30 8.25 1.33
N ILE A 75 9.98 8.15 1.40
CA ILE A 75 9.30 7.14 2.24
C ILE A 75 9.72 5.73 1.79
N CYS A 76 9.85 5.53 0.48
CA CYS A 76 10.25 4.26 -0.09
C CYS A 76 11.67 3.84 0.33
N THR A 77 12.63 4.77 0.50
CA THR A 77 14.01 4.46 0.95
C THR A 77 14.08 4.02 2.40
N TRP A 78 13.04 4.32 3.17
CA TRP A 78 12.94 3.90 4.55
C TRP A 78 12.09 2.64 4.70
N CYS A 79 10.96 2.58 4.00
CA CYS A 79 10.01 1.47 4.03
C CYS A 79 10.55 0.21 3.32
N TYR A 80 11.18 0.35 2.15
CA TYR A 80 11.60 -0.78 1.30
C TYR A 80 13.06 -1.24 1.51
N PRO A 81 14.05 -0.36 1.74
CA PRO A 81 15.39 -0.76 2.18
C PRO A 81 15.41 -1.37 3.59
N ARG A 82 14.58 -0.92 4.55
CA ARG A 82 14.35 -1.72 5.79
C ARG A 82 13.55 -2.98 5.54
N ALA A 83 12.95 -3.14 4.38
CA ALA A 83 12.39 -4.40 4.00
C ALA A 83 13.50 -5.43 3.71
N LYS A 84 14.75 -5.02 3.38
CA LYS A 84 15.96 -5.85 3.56
C LYS A 84 16.24 -6.22 5.03
N THR A 85 15.56 -5.61 6.02
CA THR A 85 15.80 -5.82 7.46
C THR A 85 14.67 -6.49 8.25
N SER A 86 13.43 -6.63 7.76
CA SER A 86 12.37 -7.29 8.54
C SER A 86 11.49 -8.32 7.80
N ARG A 87 10.81 -7.98 6.70
CA ARG A 87 9.91 -8.94 6.00
C ARG A 87 10.48 -9.63 4.76
N TYR A 88 11.38 -8.98 4.00
CA TYR A 88 12.05 -9.65 2.88
C TYR A 88 13.20 -10.57 3.35
N LYS A 89 13.56 -10.48 4.64
CA LYS A 89 14.40 -11.48 5.30
C LYS A 89 13.69 -12.80 5.55
N MET A 90 12.36 -12.78 5.72
CA MET A 90 11.59 -14.01 5.91
C MET A 90 11.39 -14.66 4.54
N PRO A 91 12.10 -15.77 4.23
CA PRO A 91 12.09 -16.33 2.89
C PRO A 91 10.68 -16.70 2.45
N ASN A 92 9.87 -17.22 3.38
CA ASN A 92 8.49 -17.63 3.13
C ASN A 92 7.59 -16.44 2.74
N ALA A 93 7.73 -15.29 3.40
CA ALA A 93 6.93 -14.11 3.08
C ALA A 93 7.35 -13.48 1.74
N LYS A 94 8.66 -13.47 1.45
CA LYS A 94 9.19 -13.04 0.16
C LYS A 94 8.69 -13.94 -0.97
N GLN A 95 8.83 -15.25 -0.81
CA GLN A 95 8.36 -16.23 -1.79
C GLN A 95 6.85 -16.15 -1.99
N ALA A 96 6.08 -15.93 -0.94
CA ALA A 96 4.64 -15.72 -1.05
C ALA A 96 4.27 -14.53 -1.92
N GLY A 97 4.94 -13.39 -1.73
CA GLY A 97 4.76 -12.23 -2.60
C GLY A 97 5.11 -12.55 -4.06
N ILE A 98 6.26 -13.19 -4.30
CA ILE A 98 6.70 -13.58 -5.65
C ILE A 98 5.66 -14.48 -6.32
N ASN A 99 5.18 -15.50 -5.64
CA ASN A 99 4.20 -16.44 -6.17
C ASN A 99 2.88 -15.75 -6.53
N ARG A 100 2.40 -14.82 -5.69
CA ARG A 100 1.21 -14.01 -6.02
C ARG A 100 1.43 -13.16 -7.25
N LEU A 101 2.61 -12.54 -7.38
CA LEU A 101 2.94 -11.73 -8.55
C LEU A 101 2.98 -12.58 -9.82
N LEU A 102 3.70 -13.70 -9.81
CA LEU A 102 3.81 -14.60 -10.96
C LEU A 102 2.44 -15.12 -11.39
N TYR A 103 1.63 -15.59 -10.44
CA TYR A 103 0.28 -16.05 -10.74
C TYR A 103 -0.62 -14.93 -11.28
N THR A 104 -0.49 -13.71 -10.74
CA THR A 104 -1.22 -12.54 -11.27
C THR A 104 -0.83 -12.26 -12.73
N GLN A 105 0.47 -12.31 -13.05
CA GLN A 105 0.94 -12.12 -14.43
C GLN A 105 0.45 -13.22 -15.36
N GLU A 106 0.59 -14.48 -14.95
CA GLU A 106 0.12 -15.63 -15.70
C GLU A 106 -1.38 -15.52 -16.02
N CYS A 107 -2.20 -15.10 -15.05
CA CYS A 107 -3.62 -14.86 -15.26
C CYS A 107 -3.89 -13.72 -16.25
N ILE A 108 -3.10 -12.64 -16.23
CA ILE A 108 -3.26 -11.54 -17.19
C ILE A 108 -2.82 -11.98 -18.59
N GLU A 109 -1.63 -12.56 -18.71
CA GLU A 109 -0.99 -12.93 -19.98
C GLU A 109 -1.75 -14.03 -20.72
N ASN A 110 -2.34 -14.98 -19.99
CA ASN A 110 -3.11 -16.08 -20.56
C ASN A 110 -4.61 -15.77 -20.71
N GLY A 111 -5.05 -14.53 -20.42
CA GLY A 111 -6.47 -14.17 -20.46
C GLY A 111 -7.34 -14.84 -19.39
N ASN A 112 -6.71 -15.37 -18.33
CA ASN A 112 -7.36 -16.07 -17.21
C ASN A 112 -7.68 -15.16 -16.02
N GLY A 113 -7.86 -13.85 -16.24
CA GLY A 113 -8.13 -12.86 -15.20
C GLY A 113 -9.33 -13.19 -14.31
N GLN A 114 -10.37 -13.83 -14.87
CA GLN A 114 -11.54 -14.25 -14.10
C GLN A 114 -11.18 -15.24 -12.98
N SER A 115 -10.25 -16.16 -13.22
CA SER A 115 -9.82 -17.11 -12.19
C SER A 115 -9.17 -16.38 -11.02
N TRP A 116 -8.31 -15.40 -11.31
CA TRP A 116 -7.70 -14.56 -10.30
C TRP A 116 -8.75 -13.79 -9.48
N ILE A 117 -9.75 -13.21 -10.15
CA ILE A 117 -10.87 -12.49 -9.52
C ILE A 117 -11.63 -13.43 -8.57
N ASP A 118 -11.99 -14.62 -9.02
CA ASP A 118 -12.73 -15.60 -8.22
C ASP A 118 -11.95 -15.99 -6.94
N TYR A 119 -10.65 -16.25 -7.08
CA TYR A 119 -9.77 -16.53 -5.94
C TYR A 119 -9.68 -15.36 -4.97
N GLN A 120 -9.54 -14.15 -5.50
CA GLN A 120 -9.44 -12.95 -4.70
C GLN A 120 -10.75 -12.66 -3.96
N VAL A 121 -11.91 -12.82 -4.60
CA VAL A 121 -13.23 -12.68 -3.97
C VAL A 121 -13.40 -13.69 -2.83
N ALA A 122 -13.10 -14.97 -3.07
CA ALA A 122 -13.18 -16.01 -2.06
C ALA A 122 -12.29 -15.70 -0.85
N TYR A 123 -11.06 -15.23 -1.11
CA TYR A 123 -10.14 -14.84 -0.04
C TYR A 123 -10.63 -13.63 0.76
N VAL A 124 -10.99 -12.54 0.08
CA VAL A 124 -11.41 -11.32 0.76
C VAL A 124 -12.63 -11.62 1.63
N ARG A 125 -13.63 -12.33 1.12
CA ARG A 125 -14.81 -12.73 1.89
C ARG A 125 -14.45 -13.55 3.14
N TRP A 126 -13.54 -14.51 3.02
CA TRP A 126 -13.06 -15.28 4.18
C TRP A 126 -12.30 -14.40 5.17
N ALA A 127 -11.47 -13.49 4.65
CA ALA A 127 -10.61 -12.63 5.42
C ALA A 127 -11.37 -11.55 6.20
N THR A 128 -12.53 -11.11 5.68
CA THR A 128 -13.35 -10.02 6.25
C THR A 128 -14.54 -10.51 7.06
N ARG A 129 -14.72 -11.82 7.24
CA ARG A 129 -15.82 -12.42 8.03
C ARG A 129 -15.98 -11.90 9.48
N LYS A 130 -14.93 -11.27 10.03
CA LYS A 130 -14.93 -10.66 11.39
C LYS A 130 -14.68 -9.15 11.38
N ASN A 131 -14.31 -8.58 10.22
CA ASN A 131 -13.97 -7.18 10.05
C ASN A 131 -14.22 -6.83 8.58
N SER A 132 -15.21 -5.99 8.29
CA SER A 132 -15.62 -5.63 6.92
C SER A 132 -14.57 -4.86 6.14
N HIS A 133 -13.45 -4.44 6.75
CA HIS A 133 -12.42 -3.68 6.06
C HIS A 133 -11.38 -4.60 5.43
N PHE A 134 -10.91 -4.27 4.23
CA PHE A 134 -9.82 -4.97 3.57
C PHE A 134 -8.78 -4.00 3.02
N ARG A 135 -7.49 -4.26 3.30
CA ARG A 135 -6.40 -3.44 2.76
C ARG A 135 -5.85 -4.03 1.46
N ILE A 136 -5.90 -3.24 0.40
CA ILE A 136 -5.20 -3.52 -0.85
C ILE A 136 -3.77 -2.98 -0.72
N HIS A 137 -2.80 -3.84 -0.99
CA HIS A 137 -1.35 -3.59 -0.90
C HIS A 137 -0.85 -3.26 0.51
N ASP A 138 -0.40 -4.29 1.23
CA ASP A 138 0.61 -4.07 2.29
C ASP A 138 2.02 -3.88 1.70
N GLN A 139 2.22 -4.33 0.46
CA GLN A 139 3.38 -4.13 -0.40
C GLN A 139 2.94 -4.13 -1.88
N GLY A 140 3.75 -3.49 -2.73
CA GLY A 140 3.44 -3.34 -4.15
C GLY A 140 2.55 -2.13 -4.42
N ASP A 141 2.09 -2.00 -5.66
CA ASP A 141 1.20 -0.92 -6.10
C ASP A 141 0.41 -1.35 -7.35
N PHE A 142 -0.43 -0.45 -7.86
CA PHE A 142 -1.14 -0.62 -9.13
C PHE A 142 -0.19 -0.41 -10.32
N TYR A 143 0.30 -1.51 -10.89
CA TYR A 143 1.39 -1.48 -11.87
C TYR A 143 0.99 -1.74 -13.32
N ARG A 144 -0.24 -2.21 -13.57
CA ARG A 144 -0.84 -2.54 -14.88
C ARG A 144 -2.33 -2.22 -14.90
N ALA A 145 -2.87 -1.81 -16.04
CA ALA A 145 -4.29 -1.47 -16.20
C ALA A 145 -5.21 -2.68 -15.93
N GLU A 146 -4.88 -3.84 -16.51
CA GLU A 146 -5.62 -5.09 -16.35
C GLU A 146 -5.67 -5.52 -14.87
N TYR A 147 -4.60 -5.22 -14.14
CA TYR A 147 -4.53 -5.49 -12.71
C TYR A 147 -5.45 -4.58 -11.89
N VAL A 148 -5.59 -3.30 -12.26
CA VAL A 148 -6.58 -2.40 -11.62
C VAL A 148 -8.00 -2.87 -11.93
N GLN A 149 -8.28 -3.26 -13.19
CA GLN A 149 -9.58 -3.79 -13.59
C GLN A 149 -9.98 -5.01 -12.78
N MET A 150 -9.08 -5.97 -12.57
CA MET A 150 -9.37 -7.13 -11.73
C MET A 150 -9.75 -6.75 -10.29
N TRP A 151 -9.12 -5.72 -9.70
CA TRP A 151 -9.53 -5.22 -8.37
C TRP A 151 -10.88 -4.52 -8.36
N ILE A 152 -11.20 -3.77 -9.42
CA ILE A 152 -12.52 -3.15 -9.60
C ILE A 152 -13.59 -4.25 -9.57
N GLU A 153 -13.39 -5.34 -10.31
CA GLU A 153 -14.33 -6.47 -10.34
C GLU A 153 -14.44 -7.18 -8.98
N VAL A 154 -13.33 -7.35 -8.25
CA VAL A 154 -13.35 -7.87 -6.88
C VAL A 154 -14.19 -7.00 -5.94
N ALA A 155 -14.05 -5.67 -6.02
CA ALA A 155 -14.79 -4.75 -5.16
C ALA A 155 -16.28 -4.67 -5.51
N LYS A 156 -16.62 -4.74 -6.80
CA LYS A 156 -18.02 -4.85 -7.28
C LYS A 156 -18.68 -6.14 -6.77
N ALA A 157 -17.94 -7.25 -6.72
CA ALA A 157 -18.43 -8.54 -6.23
C ALA A 157 -18.59 -8.63 -4.71
N LEU A 158 -18.07 -7.66 -3.95
CA LEU A 158 -18.06 -7.62 -2.49
C LEU A 158 -18.50 -6.24 -1.96
N PRO A 159 -19.74 -5.80 -2.25
CA PRO A 159 -20.23 -4.49 -1.81
C PRO A 159 -20.30 -4.34 -0.29
N GLU A 160 -20.28 -5.45 0.47
CA GLU A 160 -20.25 -5.48 1.93
C GLU A 160 -18.86 -5.24 2.54
N VAL A 161 -17.81 -5.16 1.72
CA VAL A 161 -16.42 -4.97 2.17
C VAL A 161 -15.93 -3.57 1.83
N ASP A 162 -15.38 -2.87 2.83
CA ASP A 162 -14.73 -1.58 2.70
C ASP A 162 -13.27 -1.75 2.28
N PHE A 163 -12.97 -1.48 1.02
CA PHE A 163 -11.62 -1.56 0.46
C PHE A 163 -10.86 -0.26 0.64
N TRP A 164 -9.62 -0.37 1.08
CA TRP A 164 -8.72 0.77 1.19
C TRP A 164 -7.37 0.46 0.54
N ALA A 165 -6.91 1.38 -0.31
CA ALA A 165 -5.63 1.28 -1.01
C ALA A 165 -4.87 2.60 -0.92
N SER A 166 -3.66 2.58 -0.34
CA SER A 166 -2.71 3.68 -0.50
C SER A 166 -1.86 3.43 -1.73
N THR A 167 -1.83 4.36 -2.68
CA THR A 167 -1.11 4.19 -3.95
C THR A 167 -0.15 5.33 -4.24
N ARG A 168 0.94 5.04 -4.93
CA ARG A 168 1.82 6.03 -5.58
C ARG A 168 1.83 5.87 -7.09
N ALA A 169 0.93 5.07 -7.65
CA ALA A 169 0.72 4.94 -9.09
C ALA A 169 0.19 6.24 -9.73
N TRP A 170 -0.24 7.21 -8.93
CA TRP A 170 -0.55 8.58 -9.36
C TRP A 170 0.67 9.38 -9.78
N HIS A 171 1.88 8.96 -9.37
CA HIS A 171 3.10 9.60 -9.82
C HIS A 171 3.53 9.01 -11.18
N LEU A 172 4.08 9.86 -12.06
CA LEU A 172 4.56 9.44 -13.36
C LEU A 172 5.54 8.27 -13.22
N ARG A 173 5.32 7.26 -14.06
CA ARG A 173 6.16 6.07 -14.13
C ARG A 173 7.48 6.40 -14.82
N GLU A 174 8.55 5.71 -14.42
CA GLU A 174 9.87 5.91 -15.02
C GLU A 174 9.95 5.46 -16.49
N ASP A 175 9.10 4.51 -16.90
CA ASP A 175 8.95 4.16 -18.32
C ASP A 175 8.44 5.34 -19.17
N GLY A 176 7.98 6.42 -18.53
CA GLY A 176 7.59 7.67 -19.16
C GLY A 176 6.38 7.52 -20.08
N ASP A 177 5.71 6.36 -20.06
CA ASP A 177 4.66 6.01 -20.99
C ASP A 177 3.36 6.75 -20.60
N PRO A 178 3.00 7.83 -21.31
CA PRO A 178 1.89 8.68 -20.92
C PRO A 178 0.55 7.96 -21.07
N GLU A 179 0.44 7.03 -22.02
CA GLU A 179 -0.79 6.28 -22.26
C GLU A 179 -1.03 5.23 -21.19
N LYS A 180 0.03 4.49 -20.78
CA LYS A 180 -0.08 3.56 -19.63
C LYS A 180 -0.41 4.30 -18.35
N TYR A 181 0.22 5.44 -18.12
CA TYR A 181 -0.06 6.28 -16.97
C TYR A 181 -1.52 6.76 -16.98
N LYS A 182 -1.99 7.30 -18.10
CA LYS A 182 -3.37 7.75 -18.28
C LYS A 182 -4.38 6.62 -18.04
N ALA A 183 -4.15 5.44 -18.62
CA ALA A 183 -5.02 4.28 -18.46
C ALA A 183 -5.13 3.84 -16.99
N ILE A 184 -4.02 3.77 -16.27
CA ILE A 184 -4.04 3.46 -14.83
C ILE A 184 -4.80 4.54 -14.06
N MET A 185 -4.55 5.83 -14.35
CA MET A 185 -5.21 6.92 -13.65
C MET A 185 -6.72 6.97 -13.86
N GLU A 186 -7.20 6.70 -15.07
CA GLU A 186 -8.63 6.59 -15.37
C GLU A 186 -9.26 5.45 -14.56
N LEU A 187 -8.63 4.28 -14.53
CA LEU A 187 -9.11 3.12 -13.77
C LEU A 187 -9.06 3.35 -12.25
N LEU A 188 -8.04 4.05 -11.73
CA LEU A 188 -8.00 4.37 -10.30
C LEU A 188 -9.13 5.31 -9.87
N ARG A 189 -9.53 6.24 -10.75
CA ARG A 189 -10.69 7.11 -10.53
C ARG A 189 -11.99 6.32 -10.57
N GLU A 190 -12.16 5.43 -11.56
CA GLU A 190 -13.31 4.51 -11.60
C GLU A 190 -13.36 3.67 -10.33
N PHE A 191 -12.22 3.13 -9.90
CA PHE A 191 -12.13 2.30 -8.73
C PHE A 191 -12.53 3.06 -7.46
N HIS A 192 -12.05 4.29 -7.29
CA HIS A 192 -12.43 5.15 -6.18
C HIS A 192 -13.90 5.59 -6.21
N ALA A 193 -14.52 5.67 -7.38
CA ALA A 193 -15.92 6.04 -7.52
C ALA A 193 -16.88 4.97 -6.96
N LEU A 194 -16.40 3.74 -6.72
CA LEU A 194 -17.18 2.70 -6.02
C LEU A 194 -17.41 3.10 -4.55
N LYS A 195 -18.66 2.95 -4.09
CA LYS A 195 -19.08 3.38 -2.73
C LYS A 195 -18.27 2.75 -1.59
N ASN A 196 -17.77 1.54 -1.82
CA ASN A 196 -17.03 0.73 -0.85
C ASN A 196 -15.51 0.78 -1.06
N VAL A 197 -14.98 1.77 -1.81
CA VAL A 197 -13.56 1.86 -2.13
C VAL A 197 -12.97 3.23 -1.81
N GLN A 198 -11.83 3.24 -1.14
CA GLN A 198 -10.98 4.41 -0.94
C GLN A 198 -9.60 4.19 -1.56
N VAL A 199 -9.35 4.82 -2.71
CA VAL A 199 -8.02 4.90 -3.32
C VAL A 199 -7.39 6.23 -2.90
N LYS A 200 -6.34 6.16 -2.08
CA LYS A 200 -5.71 7.35 -1.50
C LYS A 200 -4.30 7.53 -2.06
N PRO A 201 -3.99 8.66 -2.70
CA PRO A 201 -2.66 8.93 -3.20
C PRO A 201 -1.72 9.15 -2.01
N SER A 202 -0.54 8.54 -2.04
CA SER A 202 0.46 8.60 -0.97
C SER A 202 1.63 9.48 -1.36
N ALA A 203 2.13 10.27 -0.41
CA ALA A 203 3.34 11.06 -0.54
C ALA A 203 4.56 10.18 -0.85
N LEU A 204 5.54 10.79 -1.52
CA LEU A 204 6.78 10.14 -1.96
C LEU A 204 7.89 10.26 -0.90
N ALA A 205 7.89 11.34 -0.12
CA ALA A 205 8.88 11.69 0.87
C ALA A 205 8.26 12.02 2.23
N PHE A 206 9.08 11.95 3.27
CA PHE A 206 8.71 12.40 4.61
C PHE A 206 8.65 13.93 4.64
N ILE A 207 7.77 14.46 5.48
CA ILE A 207 7.82 15.88 5.86
C ILE A 207 9.06 16.12 6.73
N THR A 208 9.95 17.02 6.29
CA THR A 208 11.21 17.37 6.96
C THR A 208 11.33 18.88 7.17
N GLY A 209 10.94 19.41 8.34
CA GLY A 209 11.15 20.83 8.69
C GLY A 209 10.65 21.84 7.64
N GLU A 210 11.44 22.89 7.37
CA GLU A 210 11.17 23.96 6.38
C GLU A 210 11.03 23.45 4.92
N GLU A 211 11.38 22.19 4.64
CA GLU A 211 11.35 21.61 3.29
C GLU A 211 9.96 21.08 2.88
N ALA A 212 8.96 21.15 3.78
CA ALA A 212 7.56 20.80 3.49
C ALA A 212 6.95 21.63 2.35
N GLU A 213 7.51 22.82 2.10
CA GLU A 213 7.04 23.77 1.09
C GLU A 213 7.63 23.53 -0.30
N LEU A 214 8.74 22.77 -0.42
CA LEU A 214 9.55 22.79 -1.65
C LEU A 214 8.92 22.02 -2.83
N ILE A 215 8.15 20.95 -2.59
CA ILE A 215 7.45 20.23 -3.67
C ILE A 215 6.12 19.62 -3.18
N PRO A 216 4.98 20.26 -3.48
CA PRO A 216 3.65 19.70 -3.26
C PRO A 216 3.48 18.31 -3.90
N GLY A 217 2.85 17.38 -3.18
CA GLY A 217 2.68 15.97 -3.59
C GLY A 217 3.89 15.07 -3.36
N VAL A 218 5.10 15.63 -3.19
CA VAL A 218 6.27 14.86 -2.77
C VAL A 218 6.31 14.73 -1.24
N HIS A 219 6.16 15.83 -0.51
CA HIS A 219 6.29 15.86 0.97
C HIS A 219 4.93 15.89 1.67
N LEU A 220 3.97 16.65 1.13
CA LEU A 220 2.61 16.72 1.67
C LEU A 220 1.72 15.61 1.11
N PRO A 221 0.68 15.19 1.87
CA PRO A 221 -0.39 14.34 1.36
C PRO A 221 -0.93 14.90 0.01
N PRO A 222 -0.79 14.17 -1.10
CA PRO A 222 -1.16 14.68 -2.42
C PRO A 222 -2.67 14.83 -2.57
N GLU A 223 -3.10 15.86 -3.29
CA GLU A 223 -4.49 16.02 -3.73
C GLU A 223 -4.57 15.73 -5.23
N ILE A 224 -5.20 14.61 -5.59
CA ILE A 224 -5.32 14.17 -6.97
C ILE A 224 -6.82 14.15 -7.34
N PRO A 225 -7.26 14.96 -8.33
CA PRO A 225 -8.65 14.99 -8.73
C PRO A 225 -9.20 13.61 -9.08
N GLY A 226 -10.34 13.27 -8.46
CA GLY A 226 -11.02 11.99 -8.63
C GLY A 226 -10.48 10.84 -7.77
N LEU A 227 -9.52 11.09 -6.87
CA LEU A 227 -9.08 10.15 -5.85
C LEU A 227 -9.42 10.66 -4.43
N GLY A 228 -9.25 9.80 -3.43
CA GLY A 228 -9.43 10.17 -2.03
C GLY A 228 -8.34 11.13 -1.53
N GLY A 229 -8.53 11.67 -0.33
CA GLY A 229 -7.56 12.57 0.30
C GLY A 229 -6.18 11.91 0.44
N GLY A 230 -5.12 12.71 0.32
CA GLY A 230 -3.76 12.20 0.36
C GLY A 230 -3.40 11.47 1.66
N THR A 231 -2.32 10.70 1.60
CA THR A 231 -1.68 10.11 2.78
C THR A 231 -0.19 10.44 2.80
N GLY A 232 0.40 10.54 3.98
CA GLY A 232 1.81 10.95 4.16
C GLY A 232 2.44 10.44 5.44
N ALA A 233 3.67 10.88 5.70
CA ALA A 233 4.42 10.56 6.91
C ALA A 233 5.36 11.71 7.30
N HIS A 234 5.43 12.05 8.59
CA HIS A 234 6.44 12.97 9.13
C HIS A 234 7.50 12.21 9.91
N LEU A 235 8.64 12.88 10.06
CA LEU A 235 9.59 12.57 11.11
C LEU A 235 9.03 12.92 12.48
N LYS A 236 9.58 12.24 13.49
CA LYS A 236 9.33 12.57 14.88
C LYS A 236 9.76 14.02 15.16
N ASP A 237 8.97 14.73 15.95
CA ASP A 237 9.21 16.11 16.39
C ASP A 237 9.09 17.19 15.29
N VAL A 238 8.59 16.83 14.10
CA VAL A 238 8.17 17.80 13.06
C VAL A 238 6.71 18.19 13.29
N GLU A 239 6.43 19.49 13.22
CA GLU A 239 5.07 20.01 13.29
C GLU A 239 4.31 19.67 12.01
N VAL A 240 3.10 19.14 12.18
CA VAL A 240 2.22 18.78 11.07
C VAL A 240 1.51 20.05 10.60
N PRO A 241 1.54 20.38 9.29
CA PRO A 241 0.86 21.56 8.78
C PRO A 241 -0.63 21.60 9.19
N LYS A 242 -1.14 22.81 9.47
CA LYS A 242 -2.56 23.02 9.81
C LYS A 242 -3.46 22.44 8.71
N GLY A 243 -4.50 21.73 9.12
CA GLY A 243 -5.46 21.08 8.20
C GLY A 243 -5.13 19.64 7.83
N ILE A 244 -3.92 19.14 8.15
CA ILE A 244 -3.59 17.71 8.01
C ILE A 244 -3.91 16.99 9.32
N TYR A 245 -4.57 15.84 9.21
CA TYR A 245 -4.96 15.05 10.37
C TYR A 245 -3.86 14.05 10.76
N LYS A 246 -3.43 14.16 12.01
CA LYS A 246 -2.44 13.26 12.58
C LYS A 246 -3.07 11.93 12.96
N CYS A 247 -2.51 10.81 12.47
CA CYS A 247 -3.05 9.48 12.76
C CYS A 247 -2.94 9.15 14.28
N PRO A 248 -4.06 8.81 14.96
CA PRO A 248 -4.06 8.53 16.39
C PRO A 248 -3.45 7.16 16.73
N ALA A 249 -3.24 6.28 15.75
CA ALA A 249 -2.69 4.93 15.97
C ALA A 249 -1.36 4.96 16.75
N HIS A 250 -0.59 6.03 16.66
CA HIS A 250 0.66 6.19 17.42
C HIS A 250 0.47 6.38 18.92
N GLY A 251 -0.61 7.05 19.34
CA GLY A 251 -1.04 7.07 20.74
C GLY A 251 -1.62 5.72 21.19
N GLN A 252 -1.97 4.85 20.23
CA GLN A 252 -2.62 3.56 20.46
C GLN A 252 -1.68 2.36 20.24
N LYS A 253 -0.41 2.47 20.68
CA LYS A 253 0.62 1.41 20.53
C LYS A 253 0.82 0.94 19.07
N GLY A 254 0.55 1.83 18.11
CA GLY A 254 0.66 1.54 16.68
C GLY A 254 -0.51 0.75 16.11
N GLN A 255 -1.64 0.62 16.81
CA GLN A 255 -2.81 -0.12 16.36
C GLN A 255 -3.98 0.81 16.06
N CYS A 256 -4.78 0.49 15.05
CA CYS A 256 -6.03 1.19 14.79
C CYS A 256 -7.16 0.63 15.65
N LEU A 257 -7.26 1.08 16.90
CA LEU A 257 -8.22 0.62 17.90
C LEU A 257 -9.38 1.63 18.05
N GLY A 258 -10.23 1.73 17.03
CA GLY A 258 -11.50 2.49 17.11
C GLY A 258 -11.39 3.94 17.63
N LYS A 259 -12.51 4.47 18.17
CA LYS A 259 -12.64 5.85 18.66
C LYS A 259 -11.95 6.09 20.00
N GLN A 260 -10.63 6.24 20.06
CA GLN A 260 -9.95 6.58 21.32
C GLN A 260 -8.72 7.49 21.12
N HIS A 261 -8.99 8.75 20.77
CA HIS A 261 -8.32 9.96 21.28
C HIS A 261 -9.08 11.18 20.73
N GLY A 262 -9.76 11.94 21.59
CA GLY A 262 -10.54 13.12 21.16
C GLY A 262 -11.83 12.80 20.36
N GLY A 263 -12.35 11.58 20.44
CA GLY A 263 -13.63 11.19 19.81
C GLY A 263 -13.56 10.77 18.33
N VAL A 264 -12.37 10.80 17.71
CA VAL A 264 -12.20 10.46 16.29
C VAL A 264 -11.95 8.97 16.09
N ASP A 265 -12.64 8.38 15.12
CA ASP A 265 -12.47 6.97 14.74
C ASP A 265 -11.09 6.74 14.12
N CYS A 266 -10.29 5.82 14.67
CA CYS A 266 -8.98 5.50 14.13
C CYS A 266 -9.03 4.86 12.73
N THR A 267 -10.21 4.46 12.25
CA THR A 267 -10.44 4.01 10.88
C THR A 267 -10.89 5.12 9.94
N ALA A 268 -10.96 6.39 10.36
CA ALA A 268 -11.43 7.45 9.48
C ALA A 268 -10.53 7.66 8.23
N CYS A 269 -9.29 7.15 8.16
CA CYS A 269 -8.54 7.10 6.89
C CYS A 269 -9.13 6.15 5.85
N TRP A 270 -9.92 5.19 6.31
CA TRP A 270 -10.49 4.09 5.54
C TRP A 270 -11.89 4.40 5.06
N SER A 271 -12.62 5.25 5.77
CA SER A 271 -14.00 5.60 5.49
C SER A 271 -14.21 7.08 5.14
N ASN A 272 -13.26 7.97 5.47
CA ASN A 272 -13.37 9.40 5.17
C ASN A 272 -12.46 9.82 4.00
N ALA A 273 -13.12 10.22 2.92
CA ALA A 273 -12.50 10.67 1.68
C ALA A 273 -11.73 12.00 1.81
N ARG A 274 -11.99 12.84 2.82
CA ARG A 274 -11.46 14.22 2.89
C ARG A 274 -10.28 14.44 3.83
N VAL A 275 -9.89 13.40 4.56
CA VAL A 275 -8.87 13.56 5.60
C VAL A 275 -7.52 13.15 5.03
N ALA A 276 -6.61 14.11 4.96
CA ALA A 276 -5.19 13.89 4.74
C ALA A 276 -4.61 13.21 5.98
N TYR A 277 -4.07 12.00 5.84
CA TYR A 277 -3.61 11.20 6.98
C TYR A 277 -2.12 11.07 7.05
N GLU A 278 -1.61 11.12 8.27
CA GLU A 278 -0.19 11.03 8.49
C GLU A 278 0.20 9.93 9.47
N SER A 279 0.99 8.96 9.01
CA SER A 279 1.63 7.98 9.89
C SER A 279 3.01 8.49 10.28
N THR A 280 3.28 8.76 11.55
CA THR A 280 4.67 8.99 11.99
C THR A 280 5.52 7.77 11.64
N GLY A 281 6.60 7.99 10.88
CA GLY A 281 7.72 7.08 10.91
C GLY A 281 8.34 7.19 12.29
N GLN A 282 8.24 6.15 13.14
CA GLN A 282 9.04 6.11 14.36
C GLN A 282 10.52 6.13 13.97
N LEU A 283 11.11 7.31 14.02
CA LEU A 283 12.53 7.52 14.03
C LEU A 283 12.87 8.29 15.32
N LEU A 284 13.89 7.78 16.01
CA LEU A 284 14.68 8.46 17.03
C LEU A 284 14.14 8.42 18.47
N GLY A 285 14.18 7.21 19.03
CA GLY A 285 14.66 7.02 20.40
C GLY A 285 15.92 6.15 20.36
N ARG A 286 17.12 6.77 20.29
CA ARG A 286 18.41 6.30 20.88
C ARG A 286 19.69 6.64 20.10
N ARG A 287 19.69 7.01 18.81
CA ARG A 287 20.97 7.21 18.07
C ARG A 287 21.32 8.61 17.56
N THR A 288 20.41 9.59 17.52
CA THR A 288 20.78 10.95 17.06
C THR A 288 21.36 11.87 18.12
N ARG A 289 21.36 11.50 19.41
CA ARG A 289 21.99 12.34 20.46
C ARG A 289 23.52 12.44 20.38
N ARG A 290 24.19 11.66 19.52
CA ARG A 290 25.66 11.75 19.37
C ARG A 290 26.14 12.59 18.19
N ALA A 291 25.26 13.02 17.28
CA ALA A 291 25.66 13.85 16.13
C ALA A 291 25.44 15.36 16.35
N ALA A 292 24.80 15.76 17.46
CA ALA A 292 24.56 17.16 17.81
C ALA A 292 25.43 17.65 18.98
N ALA A 293 26.47 16.89 19.36
CA ALA A 293 27.36 17.20 20.49
C ALA A 293 28.84 16.94 20.18
N SER A 294 29.24 17.03 18.91
CA SER A 294 30.64 16.95 18.47
C SER A 294 30.88 17.89 17.31
#